data_AF-A0A1Q7YSF5-F1
#
_entry.id   AF-A0A1Q7YSF5-F1
#
_cell.length_a   1.000
_cell.length_b   1.000
_cell.length_c   1.000
_cell.angle_alpha   90.00
_cell.angle_beta   90.00
_cell.angle_gamma   90.00
#
_symmetry.space_group_name_H-M   'P 1'
#
loop_
_entity.id
_entity.type
_entity.pdbx_description
1 polymer ?
#
loop_
_entity_poly.entity_id
_entity_poly.type
_entity_poly.pdbx_seq_one_letter_code
_entity_poly.pdbx_strand_id
1 'polypeptide(L)'
;MKRIAYVWLAGIILAGMLVTLAGAQSQSLGDYARAARKDKDKDKKQPVAKQFDNDNLPKTDKLSIVGNAFPQPTEEAKESAPQEGDHAKAAAQTEKGAQTDKSAETAPKDATAEREKTYKEWQQKIADQRKQIDLLSRELDVMQREYRLRAAAFYADAGNRLRNQADWDKEDAAYKQKIAEKQKAVDAAKQHLDDLQEQARKAGVPAAMRE
;
A
#
# COMPACT_ATOMS: atom_id res chain seq x y z
N MET A 1 -33.82 -55.87 -5.88
CA MET A 1 -33.93 -55.31 -4.50
C MET A 1 -32.60 -55.28 -3.74
N LYS A 2 -31.71 -56.29 -3.87
CA LYS A 2 -30.43 -56.33 -3.11
C LYS A 2 -29.43 -55.21 -3.46
N ARG A 3 -29.46 -54.66 -4.68
CA ARG A 3 -28.53 -53.59 -5.10
C ARG A 3 -28.91 -52.19 -4.58
N ILE A 4 -30.17 -51.96 -4.26
CA ILE A 4 -30.66 -50.67 -3.72
C ILE A 4 -30.30 -50.56 -2.23
N ALA A 5 -30.31 -51.68 -1.50
CA ALA A 5 -29.91 -51.72 -0.09
C ALA A 5 -28.41 -51.38 0.12
N TYR A 6 -27.52 -51.81 -0.78
CA TYR A 6 -26.09 -51.51 -0.66
C TYR A 6 -25.74 -50.04 -0.96
N VAL A 7 -26.51 -49.37 -1.82
CA VAL A 7 -26.31 -47.94 -2.13
C VAL A 7 -26.71 -47.06 -0.94
N TRP A 8 -27.79 -47.43 -0.23
CA TRP A 8 -28.19 -46.73 1.00
C TRP A 8 -27.24 -46.99 2.18
N LEU A 9 -26.67 -48.20 2.27
CA LEU A 9 -25.73 -48.55 3.34
C LEU A 9 -24.33 -47.89 3.14
N ALA A 10 -23.90 -47.71 1.90
CA ALA A 10 -22.65 -46.98 1.59
C ALA A 10 -22.76 -45.47 1.83
N GLY A 11 -23.94 -44.87 1.61
CA GLY A 11 -24.18 -43.44 1.86
C GLY A 11 -24.12 -43.06 3.35
N ILE A 12 -24.58 -43.95 4.23
CA ILE A 12 -24.55 -43.71 5.69
C ILE A 12 -23.13 -43.87 6.26
N ILE A 13 -22.32 -44.78 5.70
CA ILE A 13 -20.92 -44.96 6.13
C ILE A 13 -20.05 -43.78 5.65
N LEU A 14 -20.30 -43.23 4.46
CA LEU A 14 -19.58 -42.05 3.97
C LEU A 14 -19.94 -40.76 4.73
N ALA A 15 -21.20 -40.62 5.19
CA ALA A 15 -21.63 -39.49 6.00
C ALA A 15 -21.12 -39.55 7.46
N GLY A 16 -20.90 -40.74 8.02
CA GLY A 16 -20.34 -40.92 9.37
C GLY A 16 -18.84 -40.62 9.47
N MET A 17 -18.09 -40.79 8.38
CA MET A 17 -16.63 -40.59 8.38
C MET A 17 -16.20 -39.11 8.31
N LEU A 18 -17.09 -38.21 7.89
CA LEU A 18 -16.83 -36.76 7.78
C LEU A 18 -17.04 -35.97 9.09
N VAL A 19 -17.62 -36.57 10.13
CA VAL A 19 -17.91 -35.88 11.41
C VAL A 19 -16.75 -36.00 12.43
N THR A 20 -15.79 -36.90 12.24
CA THR A 20 -14.75 -37.17 13.26
C THR A 20 -13.48 -36.33 13.15
N LEU A 21 -13.36 -35.45 12.14
CA LEU A 21 -12.17 -34.59 11.95
C LEU A 21 -12.37 -33.11 12.32
N ALA A 22 -13.46 -32.77 13.02
CA ALA A 22 -13.77 -31.39 13.44
C ALA A 22 -13.44 -31.09 14.93
N GLY A 23 -12.77 -32.01 15.64
CA GLY A 23 -12.57 -31.91 17.09
C GLY A 23 -11.19 -31.42 17.57
N ALA A 24 -10.24 -31.15 16.68
CA ALA A 24 -8.84 -30.94 17.06
C ALA A 24 -8.32 -29.57 16.61
N GLN A 25 -8.90 -28.46 17.08
CA GLN A 25 -8.30 -27.12 17.03
C GLN A 25 -9.11 -26.05 17.78
N SER A 26 -9.47 -26.30 19.04
CA SER A 26 -9.96 -25.24 19.94
C SER A 26 -8.96 -25.00 21.07
N GLN A 27 -7.74 -24.61 20.72
CA GLN A 27 -6.91 -23.89 21.69
C GLN A 27 -7.59 -22.54 21.94
N SER A 28 -8.31 -22.47 23.05
CA SER A 28 -9.00 -21.27 23.52
C SER A 28 -8.02 -20.11 23.55
N LEU A 29 -8.42 -18.95 23.00
CA LEU A 29 -7.65 -17.71 23.11
C LEU A 29 -7.34 -17.38 24.58
N GLY A 30 -8.19 -17.85 25.51
CA GLY A 30 -7.96 -17.75 26.94
C GLY A 30 -6.78 -18.58 27.44
N ASP A 31 -6.54 -19.76 26.87
CA ASP A 31 -5.40 -20.62 27.22
C ASP A 31 -4.09 -20.05 26.65
N TYR A 32 -4.12 -19.49 25.44
CA TYR A 32 -2.98 -18.74 24.90
C TYR A 32 -2.64 -17.51 25.77
N ALA A 33 -3.64 -16.73 26.18
CA ALA A 33 -3.42 -15.59 27.06
C ALA A 33 -2.85 -16.01 28.43
N ARG A 34 -3.24 -17.18 28.96
CA ARG A 34 -2.71 -17.71 30.21
C ARG A 34 -1.27 -18.24 30.05
N ALA A 35 -0.95 -18.87 28.91
CA ALA A 35 0.41 -19.30 28.57
C ALA A 35 1.37 -18.10 28.42
N ALA A 36 0.97 -17.08 27.65
CA ALA A 36 1.77 -15.87 27.44
C ALA A 36 2.09 -15.10 28.75
N ARG A 37 1.17 -15.15 29.74
CA ARG A 37 1.43 -14.59 31.08
C ARG A 37 2.42 -15.46 31.87
N LYS A 38 2.30 -16.78 31.77
CA LYS A 38 3.20 -17.72 32.46
C LYS A 38 4.62 -17.69 31.92
N ASP A 39 4.80 -17.42 30.63
CA ASP A 39 6.12 -17.25 30.02
C ASP A 39 6.78 -15.92 30.45
N LYS A 40 6.01 -14.83 30.55
CA LYS A 40 6.49 -13.56 31.13
C LYS A 40 6.97 -13.68 32.58
N ASP A 41 6.35 -14.55 33.38
CA ASP A 41 6.79 -14.80 34.75
C ASP A 41 8.07 -15.64 34.83
N LYS A 42 8.37 -16.47 33.81
CA LYS A 42 9.64 -17.21 33.71
C LYS A 42 10.79 -16.34 33.20
N ASP A 43 10.50 -15.30 32.41
CA ASP A 43 11.48 -14.35 31.90
C ASP A 43 11.88 -13.23 32.90
N LYS A 44 11.41 -13.30 34.15
CA LYS A 44 11.85 -12.42 35.27
C LYS A 44 13.33 -12.62 35.70
N LYS A 45 14.15 -13.25 34.86
CA LYS A 45 15.62 -13.39 34.97
C LYS A 45 16.37 -12.72 33.80
N GLN A 46 15.76 -11.77 33.11
CA GLN A 46 16.45 -10.83 32.21
C GLN A 46 16.53 -9.45 32.91
N PRO A 47 17.65 -8.72 32.78
CA PRO A 47 17.94 -7.56 33.61
C PRO A 47 16.87 -6.48 33.40
N VAL A 48 16.53 -5.82 34.52
CA VAL A 48 15.65 -4.65 34.62
C VAL A 48 15.76 -3.79 33.36
N ALA A 49 14.62 -3.56 32.70
CA ALA A 49 14.53 -2.71 31.52
C ALA A 49 15.35 -1.43 31.75
N LYS A 50 16.29 -1.14 30.83
CA LYS A 50 17.18 0.03 30.93
C LYS A 50 16.32 1.29 31.08
N GLN A 51 16.30 1.85 32.29
CA GLN A 51 15.59 3.09 32.57
C GLN A 51 16.47 4.25 32.12
N PHE A 52 16.00 4.94 31.09
CA PHE A 52 16.59 6.18 30.62
C PHE A 52 15.81 7.33 31.25
N ASP A 53 16.42 8.01 32.21
CA ASP A 53 15.98 9.30 32.76
C ASP A 53 16.80 10.43 32.13
N ASN A 54 16.45 11.69 32.44
CA ASN A 54 17.12 12.87 31.87
C ASN A 54 18.63 12.94 32.19
N ASP A 55 19.08 12.18 33.19
CA ASP A 55 20.47 12.10 33.63
C ASP A 55 21.24 10.93 32.99
N ASN A 56 20.55 9.86 32.55
CA ASN A 56 21.14 8.69 31.88
C ASN A 56 20.86 8.65 30.36
N LEU A 57 20.54 9.79 29.75
CA LEU A 57 20.46 9.89 28.29
C LEU A 57 21.86 9.77 27.68
N PRO A 58 22.07 8.85 26.71
CA PRO A 58 23.34 8.76 26.00
C PRO A 58 23.54 10.01 25.15
N LYS A 59 24.50 10.86 25.54
CA LYS A 59 24.83 12.12 24.86
C LYS A 59 25.78 11.95 23.66
N THR A 60 26.29 10.74 23.45
CA THR A 60 27.34 10.44 22.47
C THR A 60 26.91 9.49 21.36
N ASP A 61 25.65 9.05 21.34
CA ASP A 61 25.16 8.19 20.28
C ASP A 61 24.87 9.00 19.02
N LYS A 62 25.46 8.57 17.91
CA LYS A 62 25.26 9.18 16.59
C LYS A 62 23.85 8.86 16.13
N LEU A 63 22.98 9.87 16.10
CA LEU A 63 21.67 9.79 15.47
C LEU A 63 21.87 9.28 14.03
N SER A 64 21.30 8.12 13.72
CA SER A 64 21.31 7.59 12.36
C SER A 64 20.35 8.45 11.53
N ILE A 65 20.92 9.40 10.79
CA ILE A 65 20.20 10.26 9.86
C ILE A 65 20.00 9.45 8.58
N VAL A 66 18.77 8.97 8.36
CA VAL A 66 18.39 8.36 7.09
C VAL A 66 18.05 9.49 6.12
N GLY A 67 18.94 9.71 5.15
CA GLY A 67 18.85 10.75 4.13
C GLY A 67 20.12 11.60 4.11
N ASN A 68 20.74 11.75 2.94
CA ASN A 68 21.97 12.51 2.73
C ASN A 68 22.02 13.80 3.57
N ALA A 69 23.04 13.91 4.42
CA ALA A 69 23.35 15.16 5.09
C ALA A 69 23.61 16.25 4.04
N PHE A 70 22.81 17.30 4.05
CA PHE A 70 23.11 18.52 3.32
C PHE A 70 24.34 19.19 3.96
N PRO A 71 25.42 19.45 3.23
CA PRO A 71 26.45 20.37 3.72
C PRO A 71 25.85 21.78 3.80
N GLN A 72 26.12 22.47 4.91
CA GLN A 72 25.77 23.88 5.12
C GLN A 72 26.36 24.78 4.00
N PRO A 73 25.66 25.85 3.61
CA PRO A 73 26.11 26.72 2.53
C PRO A 73 27.24 27.63 3.02
N THR A 74 28.32 27.67 2.23
CA THR A 74 29.28 28.78 2.26
C THR A 74 28.96 29.66 1.06
N GLU A 75 28.75 30.94 1.32
CA GLU A 75 28.53 32.00 0.32
C GLU A 75 29.78 32.16 -0.57
N GLU A 76 29.59 32.39 -1.88
CA GLU A 76 30.08 33.56 -2.63
C GLU A 76 30.03 33.36 -4.16
N ALA A 77 29.19 34.21 -4.79
CA ALA A 77 29.53 35.10 -5.92
C ALA A 77 29.60 34.62 -7.39
N LYS A 78 28.85 35.40 -8.21
CA LYS A 78 29.09 35.91 -9.58
C LYS A 78 28.58 35.12 -10.81
N GLU A 79 27.37 35.51 -11.23
CA GLU A 79 27.07 36.31 -12.44
C GLU A 79 28.02 36.22 -13.66
N SER A 80 27.47 35.89 -14.83
CA SER A 80 27.72 36.55 -16.14
C SER A 80 26.82 35.94 -17.23
N ALA A 81 25.97 36.78 -17.84
CA ALA A 81 25.41 36.57 -19.18
C ALA A 81 26.50 36.81 -20.26
N PRO A 82 26.30 36.46 -21.55
CA PRO A 82 25.62 37.41 -22.45
C PRO A 82 24.79 36.84 -23.62
N GLN A 83 23.91 37.75 -24.07
CA GLN A 83 23.32 38.01 -25.41
C GLN A 83 23.91 37.29 -26.64
N GLU A 84 23.09 36.75 -27.55
CA GLU A 84 22.31 37.42 -28.62
C GLU A 84 23.15 37.63 -29.90
N GLY A 85 22.67 37.05 -31.01
CA GLY A 85 23.30 37.11 -32.32
C GLY A 85 22.27 36.77 -33.39
N ASP A 86 21.75 37.83 -34.00
CA ASP A 86 20.69 37.88 -35.01
C ASP A 86 21.16 37.38 -36.40
N HIS A 87 20.17 37.09 -37.23
CA HIS A 87 20.10 37.22 -38.70
C HIS A 87 19.91 35.99 -39.60
N ALA A 88 18.80 36.13 -40.34
CA ALA A 88 18.66 35.97 -41.79
C ALA A 88 18.27 34.59 -42.36
N LYS A 89 16.94 34.49 -42.50
CA LYS A 89 16.14 33.76 -43.49
C LYS A 89 16.64 33.91 -44.93
N ALA A 90 16.76 32.80 -45.66
CA ALA A 90 16.60 32.75 -47.12
C ALA A 90 16.01 31.39 -47.53
N ALA A 91 14.94 31.45 -48.34
CA ALA A 91 14.20 30.31 -48.85
C ALA A 91 14.65 29.95 -50.27
N ALA A 92 14.62 28.67 -50.62
CA ALA A 92 14.39 28.21 -52.00
C ALA A 92 13.85 26.77 -51.99
N GLN A 93 12.71 26.59 -52.66
CA GLN A 93 12.08 25.32 -53.01
C GLN A 93 12.89 24.58 -54.10
N THR A 94 12.77 23.24 -54.19
CA THR A 94 12.16 22.51 -55.32
C THR A 94 12.52 21.01 -55.28
N GLU A 95 11.47 20.20 -55.14
CA GLU A 95 11.14 18.88 -55.70
C GLU A 95 12.18 17.78 -56.07
N LYS A 96 11.94 16.60 -55.48
CA LYS A 96 11.70 15.27 -56.10
C LYS A 96 12.87 14.46 -56.70
N GLY A 97 13.12 13.30 -56.08
CA GLY A 97 13.49 12.07 -56.80
C GLY A 97 14.50 11.13 -56.14
N ALA A 98 14.10 9.85 -56.02
CA ALA A 98 14.94 8.64 -55.98
C ALA A 98 15.68 8.23 -54.68
N GLN A 99 14.99 7.38 -53.91
CA GLN A 99 15.42 6.09 -53.36
C GLN A 99 16.92 5.72 -53.46
N THR A 100 17.60 5.60 -52.32
CA THR A 100 18.64 4.56 -52.10
C THR A 100 18.82 4.31 -50.60
N ASP A 101 18.89 3.04 -50.25
CA ASP A 101 19.14 2.52 -48.91
C ASP A 101 20.41 3.08 -48.25
N LYS A 102 20.41 2.96 -46.91
CA LYS A 102 21.58 2.91 -46.00
C LYS A 102 22.03 4.26 -45.42
N SER A 103 21.45 4.58 -44.26
CA SER A 103 22.20 5.11 -43.11
C SER A 103 21.31 5.04 -41.86
N ALA A 104 21.42 3.91 -41.16
CA ALA A 104 21.41 3.99 -39.71
C ALA A 104 22.61 4.87 -39.30
N GLU A 105 22.49 5.52 -38.14
CA GLU A 105 23.57 6.18 -37.40
C GLU A 105 23.67 7.71 -37.52
N THR A 106 22.61 8.41 -37.09
CA THR A 106 22.72 9.68 -36.34
C THR A 106 21.44 9.95 -35.53
N ALA A 107 21.15 9.12 -34.52
CA ALA A 107 20.32 9.53 -33.37
C ALA A 107 20.40 8.49 -32.24
N PRO A 108 21.32 8.60 -31.26
CA PRO A 108 21.22 7.72 -30.10
C PRO A 108 21.31 8.37 -28.71
N LYS A 109 21.63 9.67 -28.57
CA LYS A 109 21.77 10.29 -27.23
C LYS A 109 20.52 11.04 -26.76
N ASP A 110 19.86 11.78 -27.63
CA ASP A 110 18.67 12.55 -27.20
C ASP A 110 17.43 11.66 -27.01
N ALA A 111 17.24 10.67 -27.90
CA ALA A 111 16.13 9.72 -27.81
C ALA A 111 16.21 8.77 -26.59
N THR A 112 17.42 8.46 -26.12
CA THR A 112 17.62 7.64 -24.91
C THR A 112 17.37 8.48 -23.65
N ALA A 113 17.87 9.72 -23.61
CA ALA A 113 17.61 10.64 -22.51
C ALA A 113 16.12 11.00 -22.35
N GLU A 114 15.39 11.17 -23.47
CA GLU A 114 13.95 11.42 -23.46
C GLU A 114 13.16 10.19 -22.97
N ARG A 115 13.53 8.99 -23.41
CA ARG A 115 12.94 7.74 -22.93
C ARG A 115 13.15 7.55 -21.42
N GLU A 116 14.34 7.82 -20.90
CA GLU A 116 14.60 7.75 -19.46
C GLU A 116 13.72 8.73 -18.65
N LYS A 117 13.49 9.95 -19.16
CA LYS A 117 12.57 10.90 -18.53
C LYS A 117 11.15 10.34 -18.47
N THR A 118 10.64 9.81 -19.58
CA THR A 118 9.29 9.22 -19.62
C THR A 118 9.16 8.03 -18.66
N TYR A 119 10.20 7.22 -18.51
CA TYR A 119 10.20 6.10 -17.55
C TYR A 119 10.13 6.57 -16.11
N LYS A 120 10.90 7.60 -15.76
CA LYS A 120 10.84 8.22 -14.42
C LYS A 120 9.48 8.83 -14.13
N GLU A 121 8.85 9.48 -15.11
CA GLU A 121 7.50 10.03 -14.97
C GLU A 121 6.46 8.91 -14.71
N TRP A 122 6.55 7.79 -15.43
CA TRP A 122 5.68 6.63 -15.19
C TRP A 122 5.90 6.03 -13.81
N GLN A 123 7.16 5.86 -13.42
CA GLN A 123 7.53 5.34 -12.10
C GLN A 123 6.97 6.24 -10.99
N GLN A 124 7.06 7.56 -11.15
CA GLN A 124 6.51 8.52 -10.20
C GLN A 124 4.99 8.43 -10.12
N LYS A 125 4.27 8.39 -11.26
CA LYS A 125 2.81 8.22 -11.30
C LYS A 125 2.35 6.95 -10.58
N ILE A 126 3.03 5.84 -10.82
CA ILE A 126 2.74 4.55 -10.17
C ILE A 126 3.02 4.64 -8.66
N ALA A 127 4.16 5.22 -8.26
CA ALA A 127 4.52 5.39 -6.86
C ALA A 127 3.51 6.28 -6.11
N ASP A 128 3.06 7.38 -6.72
CA ASP A 128 2.09 8.28 -6.13
C ASP A 128 0.70 7.63 -6.01
N GLN A 129 0.30 6.83 -7.01
CA GLN A 129 -0.93 6.05 -6.92
C GLN A 129 -0.88 5.02 -5.78
N ARG A 130 0.27 4.36 -5.56
CA ARG A 130 0.45 3.43 -4.43
C ARG A 130 0.32 4.15 -3.08
N LYS A 131 0.96 5.32 -2.93
CA LYS A 131 0.80 6.14 -1.72
C LYS A 131 -0.67 6.51 -1.46
N GLN A 132 -1.43 6.79 -2.53
CA GLN A 132 -2.85 7.08 -2.41
C GLN A 132 -3.64 5.85 -1.94
N ILE A 133 -3.34 4.65 -2.45
CA ILE A 133 -3.93 3.39 -1.97
C ILE A 133 -3.60 3.17 -0.49
N ASP A 134 -2.35 3.40 -0.09
CA ASP A 134 -1.92 3.24 1.31
C ASP A 134 -2.67 4.21 2.23
N LEU A 135 -2.82 5.46 1.81
CA LEU A 135 -3.55 6.47 2.56
C LEU A 135 -5.02 6.08 2.71
N LEU A 136 -5.71 5.73 1.62
CA LEU A 136 -7.10 5.31 1.66
C LEU A 136 -7.30 4.04 2.50
N SER A 137 -6.36 3.10 2.43
CA SER A 137 -6.39 1.86 3.21
C SER A 137 -6.23 2.12 4.71
N ARG A 138 -5.33 3.05 5.09
CA ARG A 138 -5.19 3.48 6.50
C ARG A 138 -6.45 4.18 7.01
N GLU A 139 -7.02 5.08 6.22
CA GLU A 139 -8.27 5.76 6.58
C GLU A 139 -9.43 4.78 6.77
N LEU A 140 -9.52 3.77 5.90
CA LEU A 140 -10.49 2.69 6.04
C LEU A 140 -10.30 1.94 7.36
N ASP A 141 -9.08 1.55 7.71
CA ASP A 141 -8.81 0.85 8.98
C ASP A 141 -9.18 1.71 10.19
N VAL A 142 -8.84 3.00 10.16
CA VAL A 142 -9.25 3.96 11.20
C VAL A 142 -10.77 4.00 11.32
N MET A 143 -11.50 4.15 10.22
CA MET A 143 -12.97 4.17 10.26
C MET A 143 -13.57 2.86 10.77
N GLN A 144 -13.03 1.71 10.36
CA GLN A 144 -13.49 0.42 10.89
C GLN A 144 -13.22 0.28 12.38
N ARG A 145 -12.06 0.73 12.86
CA ARG A 145 -11.69 0.71 14.28
C ARG A 145 -12.57 1.66 15.10
N GLU A 146 -12.76 2.88 14.63
CA GLU A 146 -13.66 3.86 15.26
C GLU A 146 -15.08 3.33 15.37
N TYR A 147 -15.60 2.72 14.31
CA TYR A 147 -16.91 2.10 14.32
C TYR A 147 -17.01 0.99 15.38
N ARG A 148 -16.02 0.09 15.45
CA ARG A 148 -15.97 -0.97 16.48
C ARG A 148 -15.93 -0.39 17.89
N LEU A 149 -15.17 0.68 18.11
CA LEU A 149 -15.08 1.36 19.41
C LEU A 149 -16.41 2.03 19.79
N ARG A 150 -17.06 2.72 18.84
CA ARG A 150 -18.38 3.32 19.05
C ARG A 150 -19.45 2.28 19.36
N ALA A 151 -19.47 1.18 18.61
CA ALA A 151 -20.38 0.08 18.85
C ALA A 151 -20.14 -0.54 20.23
N ALA A 152 -18.89 -0.79 20.59
CA ALA A 152 -18.55 -1.31 21.92
C ALA A 152 -19.00 -0.36 23.03
N ALA A 153 -18.79 0.96 22.87
CA ALA A 153 -19.24 1.95 23.85
C ALA A 153 -20.77 2.00 23.97
N PHE A 154 -21.50 1.91 22.85
CA PHE A 154 -22.95 1.91 22.85
C PHE A 154 -23.53 0.65 23.51
N TYR A 155 -23.00 -0.53 23.18
CA TYR A 155 -23.49 -1.81 23.71
C TYR A 155 -22.96 -2.15 25.10
N ALA A 156 -21.96 -1.44 25.63
CA ALA A 156 -21.44 -1.65 26.98
C ALA A 156 -22.44 -1.30 28.09
N ASP A 157 -23.39 -0.39 27.85
CA ASP A 157 -24.41 0.01 28.82
C ASP A 157 -25.83 -0.19 28.27
N ALA A 158 -26.61 -1.06 28.95
CA ALA A 158 -28.00 -1.32 28.61
C ALA A 158 -28.90 -0.07 28.77
N GLY A 159 -28.59 0.82 29.71
CA GLY A 159 -29.32 2.07 29.93
C GLY A 159 -29.07 3.11 28.84
N ASN A 160 -27.84 3.18 28.33
CA ASN A 160 -27.49 3.95 27.14
C ASN A 160 -28.25 3.44 25.90
N ARG A 161 -28.31 2.11 25.73
CA ARG A 161 -29.00 1.48 24.60
C ARG A 161 -30.49 1.85 24.55
N LEU A 162 -31.19 1.79 25.69
CA LEU A 162 -32.63 2.07 25.73
C LEU A 162 -32.95 3.53 25.38
N ARG A 163 -32.10 4.48 25.79
CA ARG A 163 -32.34 5.92 25.59
C ARG A 163 -31.91 6.42 24.21
N ASN A 164 -30.83 5.87 23.66
CA ASN A 164 -30.16 6.41 22.48
C ASN A 164 -30.27 5.48 21.24
N GLN A 165 -31.20 4.53 21.23
CA GLN A 165 -31.34 3.55 20.14
C GLN A 165 -31.54 4.19 18.77
N ALA A 166 -32.49 5.13 18.66
CA ALA A 166 -32.83 5.72 17.37
C ALA A 166 -31.69 6.55 16.76
N ASP A 167 -30.88 7.21 17.61
CA ASP A 167 -29.72 7.97 17.14
C ASP A 167 -28.55 7.04 16.81
N TRP A 168 -28.36 5.97 17.59
CA TRP A 168 -27.42 4.92 17.25
C TRP A 168 -27.70 4.28 15.89
N ASP A 169 -28.95 3.94 15.58
CA ASP A 169 -29.30 3.32 14.31
C ASP A 169 -28.96 4.22 13.10
N LYS A 170 -29.12 5.54 13.25
CA LYS A 170 -28.71 6.53 12.23
C LYS A 170 -27.20 6.61 12.10
N GLU A 171 -26.49 6.71 13.23
CA GLU A 171 -25.02 6.78 13.24
C GLU A 171 -24.39 5.50 12.68
N ASP A 172 -24.94 4.33 13.04
CA ASP A 172 -24.53 3.02 12.55
C ASP A 172 -24.68 2.93 11.02
N ALA A 173 -25.85 3.30 10.50
CA ALA A 173 -26.09 3.32 9.06
C ALA A 173 -25.12 4.28 8.34
N ALA A 174 -24.93 5.49 8.87
CA ALA A 174 -24.04 6.48 8.28
C ALA A 174 -22.57 6.04 8.29
N TYR A 175 -22.10 5.43 9.40
CA TYR A 175 -20.74 4.90 9.48
C TYR A 175 -20.52 3.72 8.53
N LYS A 176 -21.49 2.81 8.44
CA LYS A 176 -21.44 1.68 7.49
C LYS A 176 -21.38 2.17 6.04
N GLN A 177 -22.17 3.19 5.70
CA GLN A 177 -22.11 3.80 4.37
C GLN A 177 -20.72 4.39 4.08
N LYS A 178 -20.15 5.18 5.01
CA LYS A 178 -18.81 5.74 4.86
C LYS A 178 -17.73 4.66 4.69
N ILE A 179 -17.81 3.58 5.46
CA ILE A 179 -16.90 2.44 5.33
C ILE A 179 -17.04 1.79 3.95
N ALA A 180 -18.26 1.57 3.46
CA ALA A 180 -18.51 0.99 2.15
C ALA A 180 -18.01 1.89 1.01
N GLU A 181 -18.23 3.21 1.11
CA GLU A 181 -17.72 4.19 0.15
C GLU A 181 -16.19 4.21 0.12
N LYS A 182 -15.54 4.15 1.29
CA LYS A 182 -14.08 4.13 1.38
C LYS A 182 -13.47 2.81 0.92
N GLN A 183 -14.13 1.68 1.18
CA GLN A 183 -13.77 0.39 0.59
C GLN A 183 -13.82 0.48 -0.93
N LYS A 184 -14.91 1.01 -1.50
CA LYS A 184 -15.04 1.22 -2.94
C LYS A 184 -13.96 2.14 -3.49
N ALA A 185 -13.59 3.20 -2.76
CA ALA A 185 -12.50 4.10 -3.17
C ALA A 185 -11.14 3.40 -3.18
N VAL A 186 -10.83 2.54 -2.19
CA VAL A 186 -9.63 1.71 -2.17
C VAL A 186 -9.61 0.78 -3.38
N ASP A 187 -10.72 0.11 -3.66
CA ASP A 187 -10.81 -0.85 -4.77
C ASP A 187 -10.67 -0.15 -6.13
N ALA A 188 -11.33 1.00 -6.31
CA ALA A 188 -11.16 1.83 -7.51
C ALA A 188 -9.72 2.33 -7.67
N ALA A 189 -9.05 2.73 -6.57
CA ALA A 189 -7.66 3.16 -6.62
C ALA A 189 -6.70 2.01 -7.01
N LYS A 190 -6.99 0.78 -6.57
CA LYS A 190 -6.24 -0.43 -6.99
C LYS A 190 -6.46 -0.73 -8.47
N GLN A 191 -7.70 -0.69 -8.95
CA GLN A 191 -7.98 -0.85 -10.38
C GLN A 191 -7.22 0.19 -11.22
N HIS A 192 -7.21 1.45 -10.77
CA HIS A 192 -6.45 2.49 -11.45
C HIS A 192 -4.93 2.26 -11.43
N LEU A 193 -4.38 1.64 -10.38
CA LEU A 193 -2.97 1.23 -10.36
C LEU A 193 -2.69 0.17 -11.44
N ASP A 194 -3.55 -0.83 -11.54
CA ASP A 194 -3.43 -1.89 -12.56
C ASP A 194 -3.48 -1.29 -13.98
N ASP A 195 -4.42 -0.37 -14.21
CA ASP A 195 -4.55 0.36 -15.48
C ASP A 195 -3.29 1.20 -15.79
N LEU A 196 -2.73 1.89 -14.79
CA LEU A 196 -1.49 2.66 -14.96
C LEU A 196 -0.29 1.76 -15.27
N GLN A 197 -0.18 0.61 -14.62
CA GLN A 197 0.88 -0.37 -14.88
C GLN A 197 0.77 -0.96 -16.29
N GLU A 198 -0.45 -1.20 -16.77
CA GLU A 198 -0.73 -1.68 -18.13
C GLU A 198 -0.45 -0.59 -19.19
N GLN A 199 -0.80 0.66 -18.91
CA GLN A 199 -0.44 1.80 -19.78
C GLN A 199 1.07 1.97 -19.86
N ALA A 200 1.78 1.90 -18.72
CA ALA A 200 3.23 1.95 -18.69
C ALA A 200 3.85 0.76 -19.44
N ARG A 201 3.23 -0.43 -19.40
CA ARG A 201 3.65 -1.58 -20.21
C ARG A 201 3.56 -1.28 -21.70
N LYS A 202 2.43 -0.72 -22.14
CA LYS A 202 2.19 -0.32 -23.54
C LYS A 202 3.13 0.79 -23.99
N ALA A 203 3.54 1.67 -23.08
CA ALA A 203 4.56 2.69 -23.31
C ALA A 203 6.01 2.14 -23.33
N GLY A 204 6.19 0.83 -23.15
CA GLY A 204 7.49 0.17 -23.20
C GLY A 204 8.35 0.38 -21.96
N VAL A 205 7.76 0.74 -20.82
CA VAL A 205 8.49 0.82 -19.54
C VAL A 205 8.87 -0.60 -19.09
N PRO A 206 10.12 -0.85 -18.66
CA PRO A 206 10.53 -2.15 -18.13
C PRO A 206 9.71 -2.58 -16.89
N ALA A 207 9.54 -3.88 -16.66
CA ALA A 207 8.77 -4.38 -15.51
C ALA A 207 9.34 -3.90 -14.16
N ALA A 208 10.66 -3.88 -14.03
CA ALA A 208 11.37 -3.43 -12.83
C ALA A 208 11.11 -1.95 -12.44
N MET A 209 10.56 -1.13 -13.34
CA MET A 209 10.20 0.26 -13.06
C MET A 209 8.69 0.46 -12.85
N ARG A 210 7.87 -0.57 -13.07
CA ARG A 210 6.41 -0.55 -12.92
C ARG A 210 5.92 -1.32 -11.69
N GLU A 211 6.71 -2.28 -11.22
CA GLU A 211 6.48 -3.08 -10.02
C GLU A 211 7.13 -2.47 -8.77
#